data_AF-A0A9X9F5M9-F1
#
_entry.id   AF-A0A9X9F5M9-F1
#
_cell.length_a   1.000
_cell.length_b   1.000
_cell.length_c   1.000
_cell.angle_alpha   90.00
_cell.angle_beta   90.00
_cell.angle_gamma   90.00
#
_symmetry.space_group_name_H-M   'P 1'
#
loop_
_entity.id
_entity.type
_entity.pdbx_description
1 polymer ?
#
loop_
_entity_poly.entity_id
_entity_poly.type
_entity_poly.pdbx_seq_one_letter_code
_entity_poly.pdbx_strand_id
1 'polypeptide(L)'
;MGVQNIVVIGAGQMGSGIAQVCAMAGYDVKVQDLKQEQLDRGLAIITKNLARQVEKGRMKEEEKEATLNRLTVTLDLDCVKEADLIIEAAVEKMDIKKK
;
A
#
# COMPACT_ATOMS: atom_id res chain seq x y z
N MET A 1 2.63 -2.64 22.95
CA MET A 1 3.27 -2.54 21.62
C MET A 1 2.24 -2.96 20.60
N GLY A 2 1.82 -2.07 19.71
CA GLY A 2 0.87 -2.35 18.64
C GLY A 2 1.46 -1.90 17.32
N VAL A 3 1.12 -2.59 16.24
CA VAL A 3 1.49 -2.19 14.88
C VAL A 3 0.56 -1.06 14.47
N GLN A 4 1.11 0.07 14.04
CA GLN A 4 0.34 1.16 13.44
C GLN A 4 0.89 1.53 12.05
N ASN A 5 2.21 1.59 11.90
CA ASN A 5 2.89 1.96 10.65
C ASN A 5 3.34 0.71 9.89
N ILE A 6 2.83 0.53 8.67
CA ILE A 6 3.16 -0.59 7.80
C ILE A 6 3.88 -0.08 6.56
N VAL A 7 5.02 -0.69 6.22
CA VAL A 7 5.69 -0.45 4.94
C VAL A 7 5.49 -1.66 4.02
N VAL A 8 5.00 -1.41 2.81
CA VAL A 8 4.87 -2.43 1.76
C VAL A 8 5.92 -2.16 0.69
N ILE A 9 6.84 -3.11 0.49
CA ILE A 9 7.90 -3.03 -0.52
C ILE A 9 7.40 -3.68 -1.81
N GLY A 10 7.23 -2.88 -2.86
CA GLY A 10 6.68 -3.25 -4.16
C GLY A 10 5.25 -2.75 -4.34
N ALA A 11 5.00 -2.04 -5.44
CA ALA A 11 3.70 -1.49 -5.83
C ALA A 11 3.01 -2.31 -6.95
N GLY A 12 3.46 -3.55 -7.17
CA GLY A 12 2.81 -4.48 -8.08
C GLY A 12 1.40 -4.89 -7.64
N GLN A 13 0.81 -5.87 -8.33
CA GLN A 13 -0.56 -6.34 -8.02
C GLN A 13 -0.71 -6.76 -6.55
N MET A 14 0.21 -7.58 -6.04
CA MET A 14 0.16 -8.06 -4.66
C MET A 14 0.38 -6.93 -3.66
N GLY A 15 1.42 -6.11 -3.86
CA GLY A 15 1.73 -5.00 -2.95
C GLY A 15 0.61 -3.97 -2.87
N SER A 16 0.00 -3.61 -4.00
CA SER A 16 -1.17 -2.71 -4.02
C SER A 16 -2.37 -3.31 -3.30
N GLY A 17 -2.62 -4.62 -3.46
CA GLY A 17 -3.71 -5.32 -2.77
C GLY A 17 -3.49 -5.37 -1.26
N ILE A 18 -2.26 -5.68 -0.83
CA ILE A 18 -1.86 -5.70 0.58
C ILE A 18 -2.02 -4.29 1.18
N ALA A 19 -1.48 -3.28 0.51
CA ALA A 19 -1.56 -1.90 0.97
C ALA A 19 -3.01 -1.43 1.14
N GLN A 20 -3.88 -1.76 0.18
CA GLN A 20 -5.32 -1.48 0.27
C GLN A 20 -5.94 -2.13 1.51
N VAL A 21 -5.71 -3.42 1.74
CA VAL A 21 -6.31 -4.16 2.86
C VAL A 21 -5.83 -3.59 4.20
N CYS A 22 -4.53 -3.30 4.32
CA CYS A 22 -3.96 -2.68 5.52
C CYS A 22 -4.57 -1.29 5.78
N ALA A 23 -4.65 -0.43 4.76
CA ALA A 23 -5.21 0.91 4.91
C ALA A 23 -6.71 0.88 5.27
N MET A 24 -7.47 -0.07 4.71
CA MET A 24 -8.88 -0.29 5.06
C MET A 24 -9.05 -0.78 6.51
N ALA A 25 -8.06 -1.51 7.04
CA ALA A 25 -8.05 -1.95 8.43
C ALA A 25 -7.63 -0.85 9.42
N GLY A 26 -7.29 0.34 8.93
CA GLY A 26 -6.97 1.51 9.77
C GLY A 26 -5.48 1.75 10.04
N TYR A 27 -4.59 1.00 9.40
CA TYR A 27 -3.14 1.19 9.52
C TYR A 27 -2.66 2.32 8.60
N ASP A 28 -1.61 3.01 9.02
CA ASP A 28 -0.89 3.96 8.18
C ASP A 28 0.08 3.18 7.29
N VAL A 29 -0.10 3.28 5.98
CA VAL A 29 0.58 2.42 5.02
C VAL A 29 1.43 3.26 4.08
N LYS A 30 2.72 2.96 4.04
CA LYS A 30 3.66 3.55 3.10
C LYS A 30 4.09 2.49 2.09
N VAL A 31 3.82 2.73 0.81
CA VAL A 31 4.20 1.84 -0.29
C VAL A 31 5.49 2.35 -0.90
N GLN A 32 6.50 1.49 -0.94
CA GLN A 32 7.79 1.78 -1.53
C GLN A 32 7.98 0.99 -2.82
N ASP A 33 8.52 1.61 -3.88
CA ASP A 33 8.92 0.91 -5.10
C ASP A 33 10.14 1.64 -5.71
N LEU A 34 10.79 1.03 -6.70
CA LEU A 34 11.93 1.62 -7.40
C LEU A 34 11.51 2.59 -8.52
N LYS A 35 10.25 2.54 -8.96
CA LYS A 35 9.75 3.33 -10.10
C LYS A 35 8.46 4.06 -9.75
N GLN A 36 8.43 5.37 -10.03
CA GLN A 36 7.24 6.20 -9.80
C GLN A 36 6.01 5.68 -10.56
N GLU A 37 6.20 5.21 -11.80
CA GLU A 37 5.13 4.61 -12.60
C GLU A 37 4.43 3.44 -11.89
N GLN A 38 5.18 2.62 -11.14
CA GLN A 38 4.62 1.49 -10.41
C GLN A 38 3.79 1.96 -9.21
N LEU A 39 4.27 2.98 -8.50
CA LEU A 39 3.54 3.62 -7.40
C LEU A 39 2.22 4.24 -7.89
N ASP A 40 2.29 5.02 -8.97
CA ASP A 40 1.12 5.69 -9.56
C ASP A 40 0.09 4.65 -10.04
N ARG A 41 0.56 3.59 -10.71
CA ARG A 41 -0.29 2.48 -11.14
C ARG A 41 -0.92 1.75 -9.96
N GLY A 42 -0.16 1.50 -8.90
CA GLY A 42 -0.66 0.86 -7.70
C GLY A 42 -1.76 1.68 -7.03
N LEU A 43 -1.52 2.97 -6.80
CA LEU A 43 -2.52 3.90 -6.25
C LEU A 43 -3.77 4.02 -7.12
N ALA A 44 -3.62 4.04 -8.44
CA ALA A 44 -4.75 4.08 -9.37
C ALA A 44 -5.62 2.81 -9.25
N ILE A 45 -5.00 1.63 -9.11
CA ILE A 45 -5.70 0.35 -8.90
C ILE A 45 -6.47 0.39 -7.57
N ILE A 46 -5.83 0.83 -6.49
CA ILE A 46 -6.46 0.93 -5.16
C ILE A 46 -7.67 1.86 -5.23
N THR A 47 -7.48 3.08 -5.74
CA THR A 47 -8.54 4.08 -5.89
C THR A 47 -9.73 3.54 -6.69
N LYS A 48 -9.46 2.88 -7.82
CA LYS A 48 -10.50 2.26 -8.66
C LYS A 48 -11.26 1.15 -7.92
N ASN A 49 -10.55 0.31 -7.17
CA ASN A 49 -11.17 -0.78 -6.41
C ASN A 49 -12.08 -0.24 -5.29
N LEU A 50 -11.62 0.77 -4.55
CA LEU A 50 -12.42 1.40 -3.49
C LEU A 50 -13.65 2.10 -4.07
N ALA A 51 -13.50 2.86 -5.17
CA ALA A 51 -14.64 3.48 -5.85
C ALA A 51 -15.70 2.44 -6.27
N ARG A 52 -15.27 1.29 -6.79
CA ARG A 52 -16.18 0.18 -7.14
C ARG A 52 -16.87 -0.43 -5.92
N GLN A 53 -16.25 -0.42 -4.74
CA GLN A 53 -16.89 -0.89 -3.51
C GLN A 53 -17.97 0.10 -3.05
N VAL A 54 -17.72 1.41 -3.19
CA VAL A 54 -18.71 2.46 -2.90
C VAL A 54 -19.89 2.37 -3.86
N GLU A 55 -19.63 2.27 -5.17
CA GLU A 55 -20.67 2.12 -6.20
C GLU A 55 -21.59 0.91 -5.93
N LYS A 56 -21.02 -0.17 -5.39
CA LYS A 56 -21.77 -1.38 -5.01
C LYS A 56 -22.46 -1.30 -3.64
N GLY A 57 -22.37 -0.17 -2.95
CA GLY A 57 -22.93 0.03 -1.61
C GLY A 57 -22.26 -0.80 -0.51
N ARG A 58 -21.03 -1.28 -0.74
CA ARG A 58 -20.28 -2.12 0.22
C ARG A 58 -19.37 -1.32 1.15
N MET A 59 -19.21 -0.03 0.88
CA MET A 59 -18.34 0.91 1.57
C MET A 59 -18.95 2.31 1.40
N LYS A 60 -18.79 3.18 2.39
CA LYS A 60 -19.19 4.59 2.25
C LYS A 60 -18.07 5.43 1.62
N GLU A 61 -18.42 6.57 1.04
CA GLU A 61 -17.43 7.47 0.42
C GLU A 61 -16.43 7.98 1.46
N GLU A 62 -16.87 8.26 2.69
CA GLU A 62 -16.00 8.72 3.78
C GLU A 62 -14.98 7.64 4.20
N GLU A 63 -15.37 6.35 4.15
CA GLU A 63 -14.46 5.23 4.45
C GLU A 63 -13.41 5.05 3.36
N LYS A 64 -13.79 5.27 2.09
CA LYS A 64 -12.87 5.30 0.96
C LYS A 64 -11.86 6.44 1.12
N GLU A 65 -12.32 7.66 1.39
CA GLU A 65 -11.42 8.82 1.59
C GLU A 65 -10.47 8.59 2.76
N ALA A 66 -10.99 8.10 3.90
CA ALA A 66 -10.15 7.75 5.05
C ALA A 66 -9.11 6.68 4.70
N THR A 67 -9.47 5.68 3.90
CA THR A 67 -8.53 4.65 3.42
C THR A 67 -7.42 5.26 2.55
N LEU A 68 -7.78 6.13 1.61
CA LEU A 68 -6.82 6.78 0.72
C LEU A 68 -5.87 7.72 1.49
N ASN A 69 -6.37 8.41 2.52
CA ASN A 69 -5.56 9.31 3.35
C ASN A 69 -4.50 8.58 4.20
N ARG A 70 -4.66 7.28 4.44
CA ARG A 70 -3.66 6.45 5.12
C ARG A 70 -2.57 5.92 4.19
N LEU A 71 -2.71 6.11 2.88
CA LEU A 71 -1.77 5.62 1.89
C LEU A 71 -0.79 6.73 1.50
N THR A 72 0.50 6.46 1.68
CA THR A 72 1.58 7.28 1.16
C THR A 72 2.48 6.44 0.26
N VAL A 73 3.18 7.10 -0.67
CA VAL A 73 4.10 6.43 -1.61
C VAL A 73 5.48 7.07 -1.54
N THR A 74 6.52 6.28 -1.75
CA THR A 74 7.90 6.77 -1.78
C THR A 74 8.79 5.90 -2.66
N LEU A 75 9.84 6.51 -3.21
CA LEU A 75 10.92 5.76 -3.85
C LEU A 75 12.04 5.40 -2.86
N ASP A 76 12.06 6.07 -1.71
CA ASP A 76 13.09 5.94 -0.69
C ASP A 76 12.87 4.71 0.21
N LEU A 77 13.82 3.78 0.18
CA LEU A 77 13.80 2.57 1.01
C LEU A 77 14.03 2.89 2.50
N ASP A 78 14.65 4.03 2.84
CA ASP A 78 14.90 4.39 4.23
C ASP A 78 13.61 4.59 5.05
N CYS A 79 12.46 4.69 4.38
CA CYS A 79 11.16 4.74 5.03
C CYS A 79 10.84 3.51 5.91
N VAL A 80 11.51 2.36 5.70
CA VAL A 80 11.37 1.16 6.54
C VAL A 80 11.76 1.40 7.99
N LYS A 81 12.57 2.44 8.28
CA LYS A 81 13.01 2.80 9.64
C LYS A 81 11.86 3.27 10.53
N GLU A 82 10.75 3.71 9.93
CA GLU A 82 9.55 4.20 10.63
C GLU A 82 8.48 3.11 10.79
N ALA A 83 8.71 1.90 10.26
CA ALA A 83 7.72 0.84 10.19
C ALA A 83 7.72 -0.02 11.46
N ASP A 84 6.52 -0.37 11.94
CA ASP A 84 6.33 -1.43 12.93
C ASP A 84 6.29 -2.82 12.27
N LEU A 85 5.85 -2.86 11.00
CA LEU A 85 5.78 -4.07 10.18
C LEU A 85 6.17 -3.76 8.74
N ILE A 86 7.04 -4.61 8.17
CA ILE A 86 7.44 -4.54 6.76
C ILE A 86 6.90 -5.76 6.03
N ILE A 87 6.24 -5.55 4.89
CA ILE A 87 5.72 -6.60 4.03
C ILE A 87 6.40 -6.48 2.66
N GLU A 88 7.22 -7.47 2.31
CA GLU A 88 7.92 -7.51 1.04
C GLU A 88 7.09 -8.22 -0.04
N ALA A 89 6.83 -7.52 -1.13
CA ALA A 89 6.02 -7.95 -2.27
C ALA A 89 6.67 -7.54 -3.62
N ALA A 90 8.00 -7.45 -3.64
CA ALA A 90 8.78 -7.23 -4.85
C ALA A 90 8.87 -8.52 -5.69
N VAL A 91 9.53 -8.41 -6.85
CA VAL A 91 9.68 -9.50 -7.81
C VAL A 91 10.27 -10.75 -7.14
N GLU A 92 9.77 -11.92 -7.54
CA GLU A 92 10.19 -13.23 -7.01
C GLU A 92 11.56 -13.67 -7.55
N LYS A 93 12.60 -12.89 -7.22
CA LYS A 93 14.01 -13.19 -7.50
C LYS A 93 14.81 -13.06 -6.22
N MET A 94 15.51 -14.13 -5.84
CA MET A 94 16.25 -14.18 -4.57
C MET A 94 17.31 -13.09 -4.44
N ASP A 95 17.99 -12.74 -5.52
CA ASP A 95 19.01 -11.67 -5.50
C ASP A 95 18.40 -10.28 -5.25
N ILE A 96 17.13 -10.10 -5.58
CA ILE A 96 16.39 -8.86 -5.30
C ILE A 96 15.91 -8.87 -3.84
N LYS A 97 15.37 -10.00 -3.35
CA LYS A 97 14.83 -10.10 -1.99
C LYS A 97 15.89 -10.10 -0.88
N LYS A 98 17.14 -10.46 -1.18
CA LYS A 98 18.25 -10.46 -0.22
C LYS A 98 18.98 -9.12 -0.07
N LYS A 99 18.62 -8.13 -0.88
CA LYS A 99 19.16 -6.77 -0.80
C LYS A 99 18.34 -5.93 0.17
#